data_AF-A0A1B8C4J7-F1
#
_entry.id   AF-A0A1B8C4J7-F1
#
_cell.length_a   1.000
_cell.length_b   1.000
_cell.length_c   1.000
_cell.angle_alpha   90.00
_cell.angle_beta   90.00
_cell.angle_gamma   90.00
#
_symmetry.space_group_name_H-M   'P 1'
#
loop_
_entity.id
_entity.type
_entity.pdbx_description
1 polymer ?
#
loop_
_entity_poly.entity_id
_entity_poly.type
_entity_poly.pdbx_seq_one_letter_code
_entity_poly.pdbx_strand_id
1 'polypeptide(L)'
;MLSPNLTDDKFDGIANQLSLPEKVGLLSGAGACRTSGLQRLNIPSLNTSDGPHGLRGGGGRFFNPPPGYQLPSATAIGATFDFSLMHRIGNLLGDEGRRKEVHVALAPTVAACIKHYAAHDQSAMATEDDVHMTERTLREIHFMPFQIAMKSQPWAFMASYNRINGLHVSESSFMLTEILRKEWKFDGLVMSDWWGTYSTSEAVNAGLDL
;
A
#
# COMPACT_ATOMS: atom_id res chain seq x y z
N MET A 1 -11.75 -16.65 5.80
CA MET A 1 -10.82 -17.23 6.78
C MET A 1 -9.44 -17.25 6.15
N LEU A 2 -8.59 -16.28 6.48
CA LEU A 2 -7.16 -16.40 6.22
C LEU A 2 -6.55 -17.12 7.42
N SER A 3 -5.66 -18.06 7.15
CA SER A 3 -5.02 -18.95 8.12
C SER A 3 -4.48 -18.17 9.34
N PRO A 4 -4.82 -18.57 10.59
CA PRO A 4 -4.32 -17.92 11.81
C PRO A 4 -2.84 -18.19 12.16
N ASN A 5 -2.07 -18.94 11.35
CA ASN A 5 -0.78 -19.51 11.79
C ASN A 5 0.35 -19.34 10.77
N LEU A 6 0.83 -18.12 10.57
CA LEU A 6 2.25 -17.92 10.21
C LEU A 6 2.90 -17.32 11.45
N THR A 7 3.53 -18.18 12.26
CA THR A 7 4.38 -17.73 13.36
C THR A 7 5.65 -17.12 12.78
N ASP A 8 6.26 -16.17 13.49
CA ASP A 8 7.53 -15.52 13.09
C ASP A 8 8.59 -16.57 12.72
N ASP A 9 8.64 -17.70 13.44
CA ASP A 9 9.51 -18.84 13.16
C ASP A 9 9.40 -19.39 11.72
N LYS A 10 8.19 -19.37 11.15
CA LYS A 10 7.96 -19.87 9.79
C LYS A 10 8.39 -18.85 8.74
N PHE A 11 8.23 -17.55 9.01
CA PHE A 11 8.76 -16.49 8.15
C PHE A 11 10.28 -16.49 8.16
N ASP A 12 10.91 -16.52 9.32
CA ASP A 12 12.36 -16.60 9.48
C ASP A 12 12.92 -17.86 8.83
N GLY A 13 12.22 -18.98 8.98
CA GLY A 13 12.56 -20.23 8.31
C GLY A 13 12.59 -20.12 6.78
N ILE A 14 11.66 -19.39 6.18
CA ILE A 14 11.64 -19.13 4.72
C ILE A 14 12.71 -18.10 4.35
N ALA A 15 12.84 -17.01 5.10
CA ALA A 15 13.78 -15.93 4.83
C ALA A 15 15.24 -16.41 4.87
N ASN A 16 15.56 -17.37 5.74
CA ASN A 16 16.87 -18.00 5.84
C ASN A 16 17.18 -18.97 4.69
N GLN A 17 16.17 -19.46 3.96
CA GLN A 17 16.34 -20.32 2.79
C GLN A 17 16.51 -19.54 1.48
N LEU A 18 16.29 -18.23 1.49
CA LEU A 18 16.45 -17.38 0.31
C LEU A 18 17.93 -17.06 0.10
N SER A 19 18.41 -17.30 -1.11
CA SER A 19 19.65 -16.72 -1.60
C SER A 19 19.53 -15.20 -1.71
N LEU A 20 20.66 -14.48 -1.72
CA LEU A 20 20.65 -13.02 -1.87
C LEU A 20 19.93 -12.56 -3.16
N PRO A 21 20.12 -13.18 -4.35
CA PRO A 21 19.36 -12.81 -5.54
C PRO A 21 17.84 -13.02 -5.39
N GLU A 22 17.42 -14.08 -4.69
CA GLU A 22 15.99 -14.32 -4.43
C GLU A 22 15.41 -13.27 -3.47
N LYS A 23 16.16 -12.84 -2.45
CA LYS A 23 15.76 -11.73 -1.56
C LYS A 23 15.58 -10.44 -2.35
N VAL A 24 16.58 -10.07 -3.15
CA VAL A 24 16.53 -8.86 -3.99
C VAL A 24 15.37 -8.92 -4.99
N GLY A 25 15.10 -10.09 -5.58
CA GLY A 25 13.99 -10.28 -6.51
C GLY A 25 12.61 -10.04 -5.88
N LEU A 26 12.46 -10.24 -4.57
CA LEU A 26 11.20 -10.00 -3.85
C LEU A 26 10.97 -8.52 -3.49
N LEU A 27 12.00 -7.66 -3.58
CA LEU A 27 11.92 -6.22 -3.30
C LEU A 27 11.34 -5.40 -4.47
N SER A 28 10.78 -6.05 -5.49
CA SER A 28 10.18 -5.37 -6.65
C SER A 28 9.03 -6.17 -7.25
N GLY A 29 8.10 -5.45 -7.89
CA GLY A 29 6.96 -6.05 -8.58
C GLY A 29 7.31 -6.79 -9.88
N ALA A 30 6.56 -7.84 -10.18
CA ALA A 30 6.67 -8.61 -11.42
C ALA A 30 5.75 -8.06 -12.52
N GLY A 31 6.18 -6.96 -13.12
CA GLY A 31 5.40 -6.23 -14.13
C GLY A 31 4.22 -5.47 -13.50
N ALA A 32 3.19 -5.19 -14.30
CA ALA A 32 2.09 -4.34 -13.85
C ALA A 32 1.21 -5.03 -12.79
N CYS A 33 1.13 -4.43 -11.60
CA CYS A 33 0.20 -4.81 -10.53
C CYS A 33 0.34 -6.26 -10.04
N ARG A 34 1.56 -6.78 -9.92
CA ARG A 34 1.85 -8.10 -9.32
C ARG A 34 3.14 -8.08 -8.51
N THR A 35 3.19 -8.83 -7.41
CA THR A 35 4.44 -9.06 -6.69
C THR A 35 5.30 -10.11 -7.38
N SER A 36 6.61 -10.09 -7.15
CA SER A 36 7.45 -11.24 -7.49
C SER A 36 7.07 -12.45 -6.63
N GLY A 37 7.07 -13.63 -7.25
CA GLY A 37 6.83 -14.92 -6.59
C GLY A 37 8.05 -15.83 -6.70
N LEU A 38 8.11 -16.86 -5.87
CA LEU A 38 9.20 -17.84 -5.85
C LEU A 38 8.65 -19.25 -5.64
N GLN A 39 8.50 -20.00 -6.74
CA GLN A 39 7.89 -21.34 -6.74
C GLN A 39 8.67 -22.34 -5.89
N ARG A 40 10.00 -22.27 -5.87
CA ARG A 40 10.87 -23.17 -5.09
C ARG A 40 10.52 -23.22 -3.60
N LEU A 41 10.12 -22.08 -3.04
CA LEU A 41 9.72 -21.94 -1.64
C LEU A 41 8.21 -21.77 -1.47
N ASN A 42 7.42 -22.06 -2.51
CA ASN A 42 5.96 -21.90 -2.52
C ASN A 42 5.48 -20.48 -2.17
N ILE A 43 6.24 -19.45 -2.59
CA ILE A 43 5.84 -18.05 -2.44
C ILE A 43 5.04 -17.66 -3.70
N PRO A 44 3.72 -17.43 -3.59
CA PRO A 44 2.91 -17.06 -4.75
C PRO A 44 3.17 -15.60 -5.16
N SER A 45 2.93 -15.30 -6.44
CA SER A 45 2.80 -13.93 -6.91
C SER A 45 1.40 -13.41 -6.55
N LEU A 46 1.33 -12.24 -5.92
CA LEU A 46 0.09 -11.60 -5.52
C LEU A 46 -0.33 -10.55 -6.56
N ASN A 47 -1.53 -10.68 -7.08
CA ASN A 47 -2.15 -9.64 -7.91
C ASN A 47 -2.62 -8.46 -7.05
N THR A 48 -2.21 -7.26 -7.44
CA THR A 48 -2.76 -6.00 -6.93
C THR A 48 -3.72 -5.39 -7.96
N SER A 49 -4.60 -4.50 -7.52
CA SER A 49 -5.43 -3.72 -8.43
C SER A 49 -5.68 -2.35 -7.82
N ASP A 50 -5.72 -1.33 -8.67
CA ASP A 50 -6.27 -0.05 -8.27
C ASP A 50 -7.69 -0.21 -7.72
N GLY A 51 -8.00 0.75 -6.86
CA GLY A 51 -9.28 1.42 -7.01
C GLY A 51 -9.97 1.74 -5.70
N PRO A 52 -9.96 3.00 -5.25
CA PRO A 52 -10.67 3.41 -4.03
C PRO A 52 -12.20 3.38 -4.15
N HIS A 53 -12.74 3.26 -5.37
CA HIS A 53 -14.19 3.25 -5.63
C HIS A 53 -14.58 2.15 -6.65
N GLY A 54 -13.87 1.01 -6.63
CA GLY A 54 -14.12 -0.12 -7.53
C GLY A 54 -12.82 -0.75 -8.02
N LEU A 55 -12.75 -2.09 -8.08
CA LEU A 55 -11.52 -2.77 -8.49
C LEU A 55 -11.41 -2.81 -10.02
N ARG A 56 -10.40 -2.16 -10.59
CA ARG A 56 -10.18 -2.19 -12.05
C ARG A 56 -9.91 -3.61 -12.57
N GLY A 57 -9.14 -4.40 -11.83
CA GLY A 57 -8.75 -5.77 -12.18
C GLY A 57 -7.23 -5.97 -12.12
N GLY A 58 -6.81 -7.20 -11.82
CA GLY A 58 -5.40 -7.57 -11.66
C GLY A 58 -4.59 -7.48 -12.96
N GLY A 59 -3.28 -7.27 -12.82
CA GLY A 59 -2.33 -7.32 -13.95
C GLY A 59 -2.23 -6.04 -14.80
N GLY A 60 -2.72 -4.90 -14.30
CA GLY A 60 -2.52 -3.59 -14.95
C GLY A 60 -3.29 -3.38 -16.26
N ARG A 61 -4.35 -4.15 -16.51
CA ARG A 61 -5.17 -4.00 -17.73
C ARG A 61 -6.01 -2.72 -17.66
N PHE A 62 -5.62 -1.70 -18.43
CA PHE A 62 -6.42 -0.49 -18.62
C PHE A 62 -7.41 -0.63 -19.78
N PHE A 63 -7.00 -1.31 -20.86
CA PHE A 63 -7.86 -1.56 -22.01
C PHE A 63 -8.64 -2.86 -21.82
N ASN A 64 -9.96 -2.80 -22.07
CA ASN A 64 -10.90 -3.93 -21.92
C ASN A 64 -10.78 -4.67 -20.57
N PRO A 65 -10.90 -3.96 -19.42
CA PRO A 65 -10.82 -4.60 -18.11
C PRO A 65 -12.05 -5.49 -17.84
N PRO A 66 -11.93 -6.48 -16.94
CA PRO A 66 -13.09 -7.26 -16.53
C PRO A 66 -14.16 -6.33 -15.90
N PRO A 67 -15.46 -6.53 -16.21
CA PRO A 67 -16.53 -5.70 -15.66
C PRO A 67 -16.44 -5.58 -14.13
N GLY A 68 -16.69 -4.39 -13.61
CA GLY A 68 -16.58 -4.10 -12.18
C GLY A 68 -17.61 -3.14 -11.64
N TYR A 69 -17.66 -3.04 -10.32
CA TYR A 69 -18.49 -2.06 -9.64
C TYR A 69 -17.82 -0.70 -9.73
N GLN A 70 -18.59 0.31 -10.15
CA GLN A 70 -18.19 1.70 -10.07
C GLN A 70 -18.99 2.35 -8.95
N LEU A 71 -18.32 2.60 -7.82
CA LEU A 71 -18.91 3.24 -6.67
C LEU A 71 -18.77 4.76 -6.75
N PRO A 72 -19.55 5.53 -5.97
CA PRO A 72 -19.32 6.96 -5.83
C PRO A 72 -17.90 7.26 -5.33
N SER A 73 -17.41 8.48 -5.60
CA SER A 73 -16.09 8.92 -5.12
C SER A 73 -16.01 8.89 -3.59
N ALA A 74 -14.79 8.84 -3.05
CA ALA A 74 -14.56 8.87 -1.60
C ALA A 74 -15.18 10.10 -0.93
N THR A 75 -15.20 11.25 -1.61
CA THR A 75 -15.86 12.47 -1.12
C THR A 75 -17.38 12.31 -1.02
N ALA A 76 -18.02 11.68 -2.01
CA ALA A 76 -19.45 11.40 -1.99
C ALA A 76 -19.81 10.35 -0.92
N ILE A 77 -19.00 9.29 -0.78
CA ILE A 77 -19.17 8.28 0.27
C ILE A 77 -18.98 8.92 1.66
N GLY A 78 -17.93 9.73 1.85
CA GLY A 78 -17.68 10.45 3.10
C GLY A 78 -18.81 11.40 3.48
N ALA A 79 -19.43 12.06 2.50
CA ALA A 79 -20.58 12.95 2.70
C ALA A 79 -21.85 12.23 3.18
N THR A 80 -21.90 10.89 3.14
CA THR A 80 -23.00 10.13 3.74
C THR A 80 -22.93 10.10 5.26
N PHE A 81 -21.73 10.26 5.84
CA PHE A 81 -21.46 10.06 7.27
C PHE A 81 -22.01 8.73 7.82
N ASP A 82 -22.16 7.71 6.96
CA ASP A 82 -22.74 6.41 7.30
C ASP A 82 -21.64 5.33 7.36
N PHE A 83 -21.21 5.02 8.59
CA PHE A 83 -20.22 3.96 8.85
C PHE A 83 -20.70 2.57 8.45
N SER A 84 -22.00 2.29 8.57
CA SER A 84 -22.55 0.99 8.20
C SER A 84 -22.54 0.80 6.69
N LEU A 85 -22.84 1.86 5.94
CA LEU A 85 -22.72 1.89 4.49
C LEU A 85 -21.27 1.71 4.04
N MET A 86 -20.31 2.41 4.66
CA MET A 86 -18.88 2.24 4.35
C MET A 86 -18.40 0.80 4.56
N HIS A 87 -18.82 0.17 5.66
CA HIS A 87 -18.49 -1.23 5.92
C HIS A 87 -19.10 -2.18 4.87
N ARG A 88 -20.34 -1.93 4.44
CA ARG A 88 -20.99 -2.70 3.36
C ARG A 88 -20.28 -2.53 2.02
N ILE A 89 -19.82 -1.32 1.72
CA ILE A 89 -19.00 -1.03 0.54
C ILE A 89 -17.68 -1.82 0.60
N GLY A 90 -17.00 -1.83 1.74
CA GLY A 90 -15.78 -2.62 1.93
C GLY A 90 -16.00 -4.11 1.68
N ASN A 91 -17.09 -4.68 2.21
CA ASN A 91 -17.46 -6.07 1.96
C ASN A 91 -17.71 -6.34 0.47
N LEU A 92 -18.45 -5.45 -0.21
CA LEU A 92 -18.72 -5.56 -1.65
C LEU A 92 -17.42 -5.56 -2.49
N LEU A 93 -16.49 -4.67 -2.17
CA LEU A 93 -15.17 -4.65 -2.81
C LEU A 93 -14.37 -5.92 -2.52
N GLY A 94 -14.56 -6.54 -1.36
CA GLY A 94 -13.89 -7.79 -1.00
C GLY A 94 -14.40 -8.98 -1.79
N ASP A 95 -15.71 -9.04 -2.01
CA ASP A 95 -16.32 -10.03 -2.87
C ASP A 95 -15.90 -9.83 -4.33
N GLU A 96 -15.81 -8.59 -4.80
CA GLU A 96 -15.26 -8.27 -6.11
C GLU A 96 -13.80 -8.69 -6.24
N GLY A 97 -12.98 -8.47 -5.21
CA GLY A 97 -11.58 -8.85 -5.18
C GLY A 97 -11.40 -10.35 -5.35
N ARG A 98 -12.18 -11.15 -4.61
CA ARG A 98 -12.20 -12.62 -4.76
C ARG A 98 -12.62 -13.03 -6.17
N ARG A 99 -13.67 -12.42 -6.72
CA ARG A 99 -14.15 -12.72 -8.08
C ARG A 99 -13.12 -12.41 -9.17
N LYS A 100 -12.30 -11.37 -8.96
CA LYS A 100 -11.29 -10.90 -9.92
C LYS A 100 -9.88 -11.43 -9.64
N GLU A 101 -9.72 -12.31 -8.66
CA GLU A 101 -8.41 -12.82 -8.21
C GLU A 101 -7.43 -11.70 -7.82
N VAL A 102 -7.96 -10.63 -7.22
CA VAL A 102 -7.19 -9.53 -6.65
C VAL A 102 -6.94 -9.83 -5.18
N HIS A 103 -5.65 -9.86 -4.80
CA HIS A 103 -5.21 -10.18 -3.45
C HIS A 103 -5.05 -8.92 -2.60
N VAL A 104 -4.63 -7.81 -3.22
CA VAL A 104 -4.39 -6.52 -2.55
C VAL A 104 -5.08 -5.41 -3.34
N ALA A 105 -6.01 -4.69 -2.69
CA ALA A 105 -6.59 -3.49 -3.28
C ALA A 105 -5.73 -2.28 -2.92
N LEU A 106 -5.37 -1.49 -3.94
CA LEU A 106 -4.66 -0.22 -3.78
C LEU A 106 -5.70 0.86 -3.47
N ALA A 107 -6.32 0.71 -2.31
CA ALA A 107 -7.55 1.32 -1.92
C ALA A 107 -7.68 1.24 -0.40
N PRO A 108 -8.48 2.11 0.23
CA PRO A 108 -8.64 2.09 1.68
C PRO A 108 -9.34 0.84 2.23
N THR A 109 -9.80 -0.15 1.44
CA THR A 109 -10.88 -1.05 1.93
C THR A 109 -10.79 -2.57 1.78
N VAL A 110 -9.80 -3.24 1.16
CA VAL A 110 -9.64 -4.72 1.31
C VAL A 110 -8.20 -5.15 1.03
N ALA A 111 -7.58 -5.90 1.97
CA ALA A 111 -6.12 -6.07 2.00
C ALA A 111 -5.48 -4.70 1.74
N ALA A 112 -5.93 -3.74 2.56
CA ALA A 112 -5.86 -2.33 2.21
C ALA A 112 -4.40 -1.92 2.15
N CYS A 113 -3.98 -1.49 0.97
CA CYS A 113 -2.82 -0.65 0.84
C CYS A 113 -3.30 0.80 1.06
N ILE A 114 -3.15 1.30 2.28
CA ILE A 114 -3.57 2.67 2.61
C ILE A 114 -2.64 3.63 1.87
N LYS A 115 -3.24 4.56 1.12
CA LYS A 115 -2.51 5.44 0.21
C LYS A 115 -3.09 6.86 0.18
N HIS A 116 -2.33 7.88 -0.18
CA HIS A 116 -0.87 7.87 -0.40
C HIS A 116 -0.21 8.46 0.85
N TYR A 117 0.60 7.67 1.54
CA TYR A 117 1.30 8.05 2.76
C TYR A 117 2.55 8.85 2.40
N ALA A 118 2.63 10.17 2.60
CA ALA A 118 1.61 11.07 3.15
C ALA A 118 1.65 12.43 2.44
N ALA A 119 0.67 13.28 2.75
CA ALA A 119 0.59 14.69 2.30
C ALA A 119 0.64 14.87 0.77
N HIS A 120 0.05 13.93 0.03
CA HIS A 120 -0.09 14.02 -1.42
C HIS A 120 -1.42 14.68 -1.81
N ASP A 121 -1.56 15.96 -1.45
CA ASP A 121 -2.85 16.66 -1.50
C ASP A 121 -3.08 17.48 -2.79
N GLN A 122 -2.07 17.56 -3.66
CA GLN A 122 -2.14 18.27 -4.93
C GLN A 122 -1.46 17.48 -6.05
N SER A 123 -1.92 17.71 -7.28
CA SER A 123 -1.41 17.06 -8.50
C SER A 123 -0.97 18.13 -9.51
N ALA A 124 -0.24 19.15 -9.07
CA ALA A 124 0.21 20.26 -9.92
C ALA A 124 1.30 19.86 -10.96
N MET A 125 1.51 18.55 -11.16
CA MET A 125 2.43 17.93 -12.11
C MET A 125 3.92 18.18 -11.84
N ALA A 126 4.40 17.74 -10.68
CA ALA A 126 5.71 17.12 -10.60
C ALA A 126 5.65 15.92 -9.65
N THR A 127 6.16 14.77 -10.09
CA THR A 127 6.58 13.64 -9.24
C THR A 127 7.57 14.05 -8.12
N GLU A 128 7.92 15.34 -8.06
CA GLU A 128 8.93 16.00 -7.26
C GLU A 128 8.36 17.14 -6.40
N ASP A 129 7.04 17.38 -6.37
CA ASP A 129 6.46 18.44 -5.53
C ASP A 129 6.98 18.31 -4.09
N ASP A 130 7.51 19.39 -3.54
CA ASP A 130 8.01 19.44 -2.16
C ASP A 130 7.05 20.25 -1.30
N VAL A 131 6.38 19.56 -0.38
CA VAL A 131 5.48 20.20 0.57
C VAL A 131 6.25 20.54 1.85
N HIS A 132 6.21 21.82 2.22
CA HIS A 132 6.85 22.30 3.42
C HIS A 132 5.83 22.45 4.54
N MET A 133 6.04 21.73 5.63
CA MET A 133 5.14 21.78 6.79
C MET A 133 5.86 21.46 8.09
N THR A 134 5.29 21.94 9.19
CA THR A 134 5.78 21.57 10.53
C THR A 134 5.40 20.12 10.86
N GLU A 135 6.18 19.48 11.73
CA GLU A 135 5.83 18.14 12.24
C GLU A 135 4.44 18.15 12.92
N ARG A 136 4.07 19.26 13.57
CA ARG A 136 2.74 19.41 14.17
C ARG A 136 1.63 19.30 13.12
N THR A 137 1.77 20.01 12.00
CA THR A 137 0.83 19.92 10.87
C THR A 137 0.79 18.51 10.29
N LEU A 138 1.96 17.90 10.09
CA LEU A 138 2.08 16.55 9.58
C LEU A 138 1.34 15.55 10.48
N ARG A 139 1.52 15.65 11.80
CA ARG A 139 0.89 14.77 12.79
C ARG A 139 -0.60 15.00 12.96
N GLU A 140 -1.02 16.25 13.15
CA GLU A 140 -2.41 16.57 13.48
C GLU A 140 -3.35 16.47 12.27
N ILE A 141 -2.86 16.72 11.06
CA ILE A 141 -3.69 16.77 9.84
C ILE A 141 -3.44 15.57 8.93
N HIS A 142 -2.21 15.39 8.46
CA HIS A 142 -1.95 14.44 7.37
C HIS A 142 -1.80 13.00 7.88
N PHE A 143 -1.30 12.78 9.10
CA PHE A 143 -1.15 11.45 9.70
C PHE A 143 -2.42 10.93 10.38
N MET A 144 -3.24 11.81 10.94
CA MET A 144 -4.47 11.45 11.65
C MET A 144 -5.35 10.43 10.88
N PRO A 145 -5.68 10.60 9.59
CA PRO A 145 -6.49 9.61 8.87
C PRO A 145 -5.81 8.24 8.75
N PHE A 146 -4.48 8.19 8.58
CA PHE A 146 -3.74 6.93 8.53
C PHE A 146 -3.75 6.23 9.89
N GLN A 147 -3.54 6.96 10.99
CA GLN A 147 -3.60 6.41 12.35
C GLN A 147 -4.99 5.87 12.69
N ILE A 148 -6.06 6.54 12.23
CA ILE A 148 -7.43 6.04 12.37
C ILE A 148 -7.61 4.75 11.56
N ALA A 149 -7.16 4.76 10.31
CA ALA A 149 -7.29 3.61 9.42
C ALA A 149 -6.43 2.41 9.88
N MET A 150 -5.32 2.61 10.57
CA MET A 150 -4.52 1.53 11.19
C MET A 150 -5.32 0.66 12.17
N LYS A 151 -6.40 1.19 12.77
CA LYS A 151 -7.30 0.40 13.63
C LYS A 151 -7.96 -0.76 12.87
N SER A 152 -8.04 -0.67 11.54
CA SER A 152 -8.54 -1.74 10.67
C SER A 152 -7.50 -2.83 10.36
N GLN A 153 -6.26 -2.68 10.84
CA GLN A 153 -5.14 -3.59 10.58
C GLN A 153 -4.88 -3.80 9.08
N PRO A 154 -4.56 -2.72 8.34
CA PRO A 154 -4.21 -2.82 6.92
C PRO A 154 -2.98 -3.70 6.74
N TRP A 155 -2.87 -4.35 5.58
CA TRP A 155 -1.68 -5.15 5.27
C TRP A 155 -0.56 -4.32 4.69
N ALA A 156 -0.87 -3.17 4.09
CA ALA A 156 0.12 -2.36 3.43
C ALA A 156 -0.12 -0.85 3.54
N PHE A 157 0.97 -0.11 3.35
CA PHE A 157 0.98 1.32 3.09
C PHE A 157 1.62 1.59 1.74
N MET A 158 1.15 2.59 1.01
CA MET A 158 1.78 3.09 -0.20
C MET A 158 2.41 4.44 0.07
N ALA A 159 3.73 4.55 -0.08
CA ALA A 159 4.46 5.81 -0.01
C ALA A 159 4.01 6.73 -1.14
N SER A 160 3.82 8.02 -0.85
CA SER A 160 3.46 9.02 -1.85
C SER A 160 4.65 9.42 -2.73
N TYR A 161 4.35 9.99 -3.89
CA TYR A 161 5.34 10.53 -4.82
C TYR A 161 6.14 11.71 -4.26
N ASN A 162 5.45 12.60 -3.54
CA ASN A 162 5.98 13.92 -3.21
C ASN A 162 7.13 13.86 -2.18
N ARG A 163 7.84 14.97 -2.08
CA ARG A 163 8.77 15.25 -0.99
C ARG A 163 8.02 15.93 0.16
N ILE A 164 8.49 15.70 1.38
CA ILE A 164 8.08 16.46 2.56
C ILE A 164 9.34 17.05 3.16
N ASN A 165 9.43 18.37 3.19
CA ASN A 165 10.60 19.11 3.67
C ASN A 165 11.91 18.65 2.99
N GLY A 166 11.88 18.43 1.68
CA GLY A 166 13.06 18.17 0.83
C GLY A 166 13.38 16.72 0.53
N LEU A 167 12.70 15.75 1.17
CA LEU A 167 13.00 14.31 0.99
C LEU A 167 11.76 13.54 0.53
N HIS A 168 11.94 12.65 -0.46
CA HIS A 168 10.86 11.80 -0.95
C HIS A 168 10.37 10.88 0.17
N VAL A 169 9.05 10.68 0.25
CA VAL A 169 8.50 9.85 1.33
C VAL A 169 9.02 8.40 1.25
N SER A 170 9.24 7.88 0.03
CA SER A 170 9.84 6.56 -0.20
C SER A 170 11.30 6.42 0.24
N GLU A 171 11.98 7.52 0.59
CA GLU A 171 13.39 7.56 1.03
C GLU A 171 13.56 8.11 2.45
N SER A 172 12.46 8.47 3.11
CA SER A 172 12.50 9.12 4.41
C SER A 172 12.46 8.11 5.54
N SER A 173 13.61 7.87 6.18
CA SER A 173 13.71 7.03 7.37
C SER A 173 12.88 7.56 8.54
N PHE A 174 12.69 8.88 8.63
CA PHE A 174 11.74 9.48 9.56
C PHE A 174 10.32 8.96 9.31
N MET A 175 9.85 9.03 8.06
CA MET A 175 8.48 8.65 7.70
C MET A 175 8.26 7.13 7.79
N LEU A 176 9.16 6.35 7.20
CA LEU A 176 8.98 4.90 7.03
C LEU A 176 9.46 4.11 8.25
N THR A 177 10.57 4.50 8.88
CA THR A 177 11.12 3.75 10.02
C THR A 177 10.76 4.36 11.37
N GLU A 178 11.03 5.65 11.61
CA GLU A 178 10.76 6.26 12.92
C GLU A 178 9.25 6.34 13.20
N ILE A 179 8.46 6.84 12.25
CA ILE A 179 7.01 6.96 12.42
C ILE A 179 6.31 5.61 12.24
N LEU A 180 6.34 5.00 11.04
CA LEU A 180 5.53 3.78 10.79
C LEU A 180 6.02 2.58 11.63
N ARG A 181 7.30 2.20 11.54
CA ARG A 181 7.80 0.99 12.23
C ARG A 181 7.93 1.20 13.73
N LYS A 182 8.61 2.27 14.17
CA LYS A 182 8.99 2.43 15.58
C LYS A 182 7.90 3.08 16.42
N GLU A 183 7.27 4.16 15.96
CA GLU A 183 6.24 4.86 16.73
C GLU A 183 4.89 4.14 16.62
N TRP A 184 4.42 3.87 15.41
CA TRP A 184 3.08 3.31 15.16
C TRP A 184 3.05 1.78 15.21
N LYS A 185 4.22 1.13 15.30
CA LYS A 185 4.35 -0.33 15.36
C LYS A 185 3.70 -1.04 14.17
N PHE A 186 3.76 -0.42 12.98
CA PHE A 186 3.27 -1.04 11.77
C PHE A 186 4.23 -2.13 11.30
N ASP A 187 3.71 -3.35 11.14
CA ASP A 187 4.47 -4.54 10.76
C ASP A 187 4.05 -5.10 9.39
N GLY A 188 3.24 -4.36 8.63
CA GLY A 188 2.83 -4.73 7.28
C GLY A 188 3.83 -4.27 6.21
N LEU A 189 3.44 -4.40 4.95
CA LEU A 189 4.27 -4.03 3.80
C LEU A 189 4.21 -2.52 3.52
N VAL A 190 5.33 -1.87 3.24
CA VAL A 190 5.40 -0.51 2.71
C VAL A 190 5.86 -0.58 1.26
N MET A 191 4.99 -0.21 0.33
CA MET A 191 5.30 -0.19 -1.09
C MET A 191 5.38 1.23 -1.63
N SER A 192 6.10 1.43 -2.73
CA SER A 192 6.08 2.66 -3.50
C SER A 192 4.75 2.83 -4.24
N ASP A 193 4.38 4.06 -4.54
CA ASP A 193 3.48 4.32 -5.65
C ASP A 193 4.19 3.99 -6.98
N TRP A 194 3.46 3.88 -8.09
CA TRP A 194 4.00 3.45 -9.38
C TRP A 194 5.11 4.39 -9.87
N TRP A 195 6.34 3.89 -9.97
CA TRP A 195 7.55 4.68 -10.27
C TRP A 195 7.96 5.68 -9.17
N GLY A 196 7.40 5.58 -7.97
CA GLY A 196 7.67 6.45 -6.82
C GLY A 196 8.92 6.07 -6.01
N THR A 197 9.92 5.47 -6.64
CA THR A 197 11.20 5.11 -6.02
C THR A 197 12.33 5.83 -6.76
N TYR A 198 13.12 6.63 -6.03
CA TYR A 198 14.05 7.60 -6.62
C TYR A 198 15.54 7.26 -6.40
N SER A 199 15.79 6.17 -5.67
CA SER A 199 17.11 5.64 -5.35
C SER A 199 17.06 4.12 -5.20
N THR A 200 18.23 3.49 -5.15
CA THR A 200 18.33 2.04 -4.88
C THR A 200 18.57 1.78 -3.39
N SER A 201 19.65 2.32 -2.84
CA SER A 201 20.07 2.05 -1.47
C SER A 201 19.27 2.83 -0.43
N GLU A 202 18.98 4.10 -0.70
CA GLU A 202 18.40 5.02 0.25
C GLU A 202 16.95 4.62 0.55
N ALA A 203 16.17 4.27 -0.47
CA ALA A 203 14.82 3.72 -0.30
C ALA A 203 14.79 2.43 0.56
N VAL A 204 15.64 1.45 0.24
CA VAL A 204 15.72 0.19 1.01
C VAL A 204 16.13 0.46 2.46
N ASN A 205 17.15 1.31 2.66
CA ASN A 205 17.64 1.66 4.00
C ASN A 205 16.62 2.50 4.81
N ALA A 206 15.74 3.24 4.14
CA ALA A 206 14.69 4.03 4.79
C ALA A 206 13.54 3.15 5.32
N GLY A 207 13.35 1.95 4.76
CA GLY A 207 12.29 1.01 5.12
C GLY A 207 11.20 0.84 4.06
N LEU A 208 11.51 1.11 2.79
CA LEU A 208 10.65 0.75 1.65
C LEU A 208 10.85 -0.73 1.31
N ASP A 209 9.76 -1.50 1.30
CA ASP A 209 9.81 -2.95 1.11
C ASP A 209 9.60 -3.39 -0.36
N LEU A 210 8.78 -2.65 -1.12
CA LEU A 210 8.34 -3.04 -2.49
C LEU A 210 8.19 -1.89 -3.49
#